data_AF-A0A6M1ZBH8-F1
#
_entry.id   AF-A0A6M1ZBH8-F1
#
_cell.length_a   1.000
_cell.length_b   1.000
_cell.length_c   1.000
_cell.angle_alpha   90.00
_cell.angle_beta   90.00
_cell.angle_gamma   90.00
#
_symmetry.space_group_name_H-M   'P 1'
#
loop_
_entity.id
_entity.type
_entity.pdbx_description
1 polymer ?
#
loop_
_entity_poly.entity_id
_entity_poly.type
_entity_poly.pdbx_seq_one_letter_code
_entity_poly.pdbx_strand_id
1 'polypeptide(L)'
;MKRDITWHLEEWKKSHRRKPLILNGARQVGKTYSLKHFGKSFYEKMAYFNFEKDEKLSQYFKGTLDPKQLIKTLSIHAEIEIKPYKTLLIFDEIQECPKALNSLKYFCEEANEYHIAAAGSLLGVKTSQEKGFPVGKVNFLHLYPLNFFEFLSATNNEKLREYLQQYSSFDPIANPLHEKLIKLLKLYLFIGGMPEAVYEYAKYENLKVVREIHLEILNAYERDFAKHAPSQEIMKIITVWKQVHRQLAKENKKFIFSAIRKSARGRDYEEAFQWLLDAGLIHKSYFVKTPKFPLSAYANNNIFKIFLLDVGLLGAQSNLSAQTIIDG
;
A
#
# COMPACT_ATOMS: atom_id res chain seq x y z
N MET A 1 -9.83 12.96 3.18
CA MET A 1 -8.63 13.31 2.40
C MET A 1 -8.76 12.69 1.01
N LYS A 2 -8.67 13.51 -0.05
CA LYS A 2 -8.77 13.06 -1.45
C LYS A 2 -7.54 12.21 -1.80
N ARG A 3 -7.76 11.08 -2.50
CA ARG A 3 -6.70 10.15 -2.93
C ARG A 3 -6.71 10.00 -4.43
N ASP A 4 -5.54 9.99 -5.05
CA ASP A 4 -5.38 9.89 -6.51
C ASP A 4 -5.79 8.52 -7.05
N ILE A 5 -5.72 7.48 -6.20
CA ILE A 5 -6.23 6.13 -6.52
C ILE A 5 -7.71 6.14 -6.94
N THR A 6 -8.49 7.14 -6.53
CA THR A 6 -9.90 7.27 -6.89
C THR A 6 -10.09 7.34 -8.41
N TRP A 7 -9.18 8.01 -9.13
CA TRP A 7 -9.21 8.06 -10.58
C TRP A 7 -9.03 6.68 -11.20
N HIS A 8 -8.04 5.90 -10.71
CA HIS A 8 -7.83 4.52 -11.17
C HIS A 8 -9.02 3.59 -10.87
N LEU A 9 -9.71 3.79 -9.74
CA LEU A 9 -10.93 3.05 -9.39
C LEU A 9 -12.09 3.39 -10.33
N GLU A 10 -12.21 4.66 -10.73
CA GLU A 10 -13.20 5.10 -11.71
C GLU A 10 -12.92 4.51 -13.09
N GLU A 11 -11.67 4.54 -13.54
CA GLU A 11 -11.24 3.91 -14.80
C GLU A 11 -11.50 2.40 -14.79
N TRP A 12 -11.21 1.73 -13.67
CA TRP A 12 -11.55 0.33 -13.48
C TRP A 12 -13.05 0.07 -13.64
N LYS A 13 -13.91 0.90 -13.04
CA LYS A 13 -15.37 0.77 -13.15
C LYS A 13 -15.86 0.90 -14.60
N LYS A 14 -15.28 1.83 -15.37
CA LYS A 14 -15.66 2.11 -16.77
C LYS A 14 -15.06 1.13 -17.78
N SER A 15 -14.04 0.37 -17.39
CA SER A 15 -13.30 -0.51 -18.30
C SER A 15 -14.17 -1.62 -18.90
N HIS A 16 -14.10 -1.79 -20.22
CA HIS A 16 -14.71 -2.92 -20.91
C HIS A 16 -14.05 -4.27 -20.57
N ARG A 17 -12.83 -4.26 -20.01
CA ARG A 17 -12.12 -5.47 -19.52
C ARG A 17 -12.16 -5.57 -18.00
N ARG A 18 -13.12 -4.92 -17.34
CA ARG A 18 -13.26 -4.97 -15.90
C ARG A 18 -13.37 -6.40 -15.42
N LYS A 19 -12.62 -6.71 -14.37
CA LYS A 19 -12.70 -7.93 -13.57
C LYS A 19 -12.89 -7.53 -12.10
N PRO A 20 -13.23 -8.44 -11.18
CA PRO A 20 -13.11 -8.17 -9.76
C PRO A 20 -11.74 -7.57 -9.42
N LEU A 21 -11.74 -6.52 -8.63
CA LEU A 21 -10.54 -5.76 -8.30
C LEU A 21 -9.93 -6.28 -7.00
N ILE A 22 -8.61 -6.38 -6.95
CA ILE A 22 -7.84 -6.51 -5.73
C ILE A 22 -7.03 -5.22 -5.54
N LEU A 23 -7.35 -4.48 -4.48
CA LEU A 23 -6.58 -3.33 -4.02
C LEU A 23 -5.53 -3.79 -3.00
N ASN A 24 -4.30 -3.92 -3.48
CA ASN A 24 -3.13 -4.29 -2.68
C ASN A 24 -2.53 -3.06 -2.00
N GLY A 25 -1.77 -3.28 -0.94
CA GLY A 25 -0.98 -2.25 -0.28
C GLY A 25 -0.65 -2.62 1.15
N ALA A 26 0.36 -1.97 1.71
CA ALA A 26 0.74 -2.16 3.11
C ALA A 26 -0.42 -1.82 4.06
N ARG A 27 -0.32 -2.23 5.32
CA ARG A 27 -1.31 -1.87 6.34
C ARG A 27 -1.28 -0.36 6.61
N GLN A 28 -2.43 0.19 7.02
CA GLN A 28 -2.62 1.61 7.33
C GLN A 28 -2.45 2.61 6.16
N VAL A 29 -2.22 2.17 4.91
CA VAL A 29 -2.14 3.09 3.75
C VAL A 29 -3.51 3.59 3.25
N GLY A 30 -4.61 3.21 3.90
CA GLY A 30 -5.95 3.73 3.62
C GLY A 30 -6.76 2.95 2.57
N LYS A 31 -6.52 1.65 2.41
CA LYS A 31 -7.25 0.78 1.44
C LYS A 31 -8.76 0.80 1.66
N THR A 32 -9.20 0.40 2.86
CA THR A 32 -10.62 0.37 3.26
C THR A 32 -11.28 1.74 3.10
N TYR A 33 -10.60 2.81 3.53
CA TYR A 33 -11.09 4.18 3.38
C TYR A 33 -11.31 4.53 1.89
N SER A 34 -10.33 4.24 1.04
CA SER A 34 -10.39 4.55 -0.39
C SER A 34 -11.53 3.79 -1.08
N LEU A 35 -11.71 2.50 -0.80
CA LEU A 35 -12.82 1.72 -1.36
C LEU A 35 -14.19 2.19 -0.85
N LYS A 36 -14.32 2.51 0.45
CA LYS A 36 -15.57 3.04 1.01
C LYS A 36 -15.90 4.41 0.43
N HIS A 37 -14.92 5.30 0.29
CA HIS A 37 -15.12 6.60 -0.33
C HIS A 37 -15.56 6.48 -1.79
N PHE A 38 -14.91 5.58 -2.54
CA PHE A 38 -15.28 5.25 -3.91
C PHE A 38 -16.71 4.68 -4.01
N GLY A 39 -17.06 3.71 -3.16
CA GLY A 39 -18.41 3.15 -3.10
C GLY A 39 -19.48 4.21 -2.83
N LYS A 40 -19.24 5.12 -1.88
CA LYS A 40 -20.17 6.22 -1.57
C LYS A 40 -20.33 7.23 -2.70
N SER A 41 -19.27 7.46 -3.47
CA SER A 41 -19.25 8.54 -4.47
C SER A 41 -19.75 8.08 -5.85
N PHE A 42 -19.62 6.77 -6.17
CA PHE A 42 -19.86 6.26 -7.51
C PHE A 42 -20.93 5.16 -7.60
N TYR A 43 -21.54 4.73 -6.49
CA TYR A 43 -22.57 3.67 -6.50
C TYR A 43 -23.80 4.10 -5.72
N GLU A 44 -24.97 3.54 -6.08
CA GLU A 44 -26.21 3.77 -5.35
C GLU A 44 -26.14 3.16 -3.95
N LYS A 45 -25.53 1.97 -3.85
CA LYS A 45 -25.34 1.24 -2.60
C LYS A 45 -23.95 0.62 -2.52
N MET A 46 -23.53 0.33 -1.30
CA MET A 46 -22.28 -0.37 -1.01
C MET A 46 -22.56 -1.44 0.04
N ALA A 47 -22.21 -2.69 -0.24
CA ALA A 47 -22.22 -3.77 0.73
C ALA A 47 -20.78 -4.04 1.18
N TYR A 48 -20.50 -3.89 2.48
CA TYR A 48 -19.16 -4.00 3.04
C TYR A 48 -19.04 -5.26 3.91
N PHE A 49 -18.10 -6.13 3.55
CA PHE A 49 -17.87 -7.42 4.21
C PHE A 49 -16.42 -7.46 4.70
N ASN A 50 -16.21 -7.68 6.00
CA ASN A 50 -14.87 -7.76 6.59
C ASN A 50 -14.63 -9.17 7.14
N PHE A 51 -13.74 -9.92 6.49
CA PHE A 51 -13.50 -11.34 6.78
C PHE A 51 -12.70 -11.59 8.06
N GLU A 52 -12.00 -10.58 8.59
CA GLU A 52 -11.32 -10.69 9.89
C GLU A 52 -12.31 -10.47 11.05
N LYS A 53 -13.28 -9.56 10.88
CA LYS A 53 -14.24 -9.20 11.94
C LYS A 53 -15.43 -10.13 12.07
N ASP A 54 -15.88 -10.73 10.98
CA ASP A 54 -17.05 -11.60 10.97
C ASP A 54 -16.70 -13.01 10.49
N GLU A 55 -16.54 -13.91 11.47
CA GLU A 55 -16.23 -15.31 11.22
C GLU A 55 -17.32 -16.06 10.44
N LYS A 56 -18.58 -15.60 10.51
CA LYS A 56 -19.70 -16.24 9.80
C LYS A 56 -19.60 -16.01 8.30
N LEU A 57 -19.05 -14.87 7.86
CA LEU A 57 -18.87 -14.56 6.44
C LEU A 57 -18.13 -15.68 5.71
N SER A 58 -17.04 -16.17 6.31
CA SER A 58 -16.22 -17.23 5.73
C SER A 58 -16.97 -18.55 5.53
N GLN A 59 -18.04 -18.80 6.30
CA GLN A 59 -18.84 -20.02 6.17
C GLN A 59 -19.67 -20.02 4.88
N TYR A 60 -20.14 -18.86 4.42
CA TYR A 60 -20.92 -18.76 3.18
C TYR A 60 -20.11 -19.20 1.94
N PHE A 61 -18.80 -18.98 1.95
CA PHE A 61 -17.88 -19.36 0.86
C PHE A 61 -17.37 -20.81 0.95
N LYS A 62 -17.65 -21.53 2.04
CA LYS A 62 -17.30 -22.96 2.16
C LYS A 62 -18.31 -23.86 1.46
N GLY A 63 -19.59 -23.49 1.48
CA GLY A 63 -20.67 -24.31 0.92
C GLY A 63 -20.75 -24.27 -0.60
N THR A 64 -20.64 -23.08 -1.19
CA THR A 64 -20.77 -22.85 -2.63
C THR A 64 -19.86 -21.73 -3.10
N LEU A 65 -19.38 -21.82 -4.34
CA LEU A 65 -18.69 -20.72 -5.03
C LEU A 65 -19.52 -20.17 -6.20
N ASP A 66 -20.78 -20.62 -6.34
CA ASP A 66 -21.73 -20.10 -7.33
C ASP A 66 -22.07 -18.62 -7.02
N PRO A 67 -21.79 -17.69 -7.96
CA PRO A 67 -22.02 -16.27 -7.72
C PRO A 67 -23.47 -15.92 -7.37
N LYS A 68 -24.47 -16.58 -7.97
CA LYS A 68 -25.89 -16.26 -7.74
C LYS A 68 -26.31 -16.59 -6.31
N GLN A 69 -25.91 -17.76 -5.81
CA GLN A 69 -26.16 -18.17 -4.42
C GLN A 69 -25.40 -17.29 -3.43
N LEU A 70 -24.14 -16.94 -3.74
CA LEU A 70 -23.35 -16.04 -2.92
C LEU A 70 -23.99 -14.64 -2.83
N ILE A 71 -24.41 -14.05 -3.95
CA ILE A 71 -25.10 -12.75 -3.97
C ILE A 71 -26.36 -12.78 -3.11
N LYS A 72 -27.20 -13.82 -3.22
CA LYS A 72 -28.40 -13.95 -2.39
C LYS A 72 -28.06 -13.98 -0.91
N THR A 73 -27.09 -14.81 -0.53
CA THR A 73 -26.69 -14.99 0.87
C THR A 73 -26.04 -13.73 1.45
N LEU A 74 -25.14 -13.10 0.69
CA LEU A 74 -24.47 -11.85 1.07
C LEU A 74 -25.46 -10.68 1.16
N SER A 75 -26.48 -10.65 0.29
CA SER A 75 -27.53 -9.63 0.30
C SER A 75 -28.38 -9.73 1.57
N ILE A 76 -28.75 -10.95 1.99
CA ILE A 76 -29.46 -11.19 3.25
C ILE A 76 -28.57 -10.81 4.44
N HIS A 77 -27.31 -11.25 4.44
CA HIS A 77 -26.37 -10.98 5.52
C HIS A 77 -26.12 -9.49 5.74
N ALA A 78 -25.95 -8.72 4.65
CA ALA A 78 -25.71 -7.28 4.72
C ALA A 78 -26.99 -6.46 4.92
N GLU A 79 -28.17 -7.08 4.88
CA GLU A 79 -29.48 -6.40 4.84
C GLU A 79 -29.56 -5.34 3.73
N ILE A 80 -28.88 -5.61 2.62
CA ILE A 80 -28.76 -4.70 1.48
C ILE A 80 -29.13 -5.48 0.21
N GLU A 81 -30.10 -4.96 -0.53
CA GLU A 81 -30.41 -5.46 -1.87
C GLU A 81 -29.22 -5.21 -2.81
N ILE A 82 -28.53 -6.29 -3.21
CA ILE A 82 -27.36 -6.21 -4.09
C ILE A 82 -27.81 -6.23 -5.54
N LYS A 83 -27.66 -5.10 -6.23
CA LYS A 83 -28.05 -4.94 -7.64
C LYS A 83 -26.83 -4.89 -8.58
N PRO A 84 -26.86 -5.58 -9.73
CA PRO A 84 -25.87 -5.43 -10.80
C PRO A 84 -25.60 -3.97 -11.15
N TYR A 85 -24.33 -3.61 -11.39
CA TYR A 85 -23.82 -2.27 -11.75
C TYR A 85 -24.11 -1.12 -10.76
N LYS A 86 -25.04 -1.29 -9.82
CA LYS A 86 -25.53 -0.27 -8.89
C LYS A 86 -24.98 -0.41 -7.49
N THR A 87 -24.60 -1.64 -7.10
CA THR A 87 -24.04 -1.94 -5.79
C THR A 87 -22.57 -2.32 -5.90
N LEU A 88 -21.71 -1.65 -5.14
CA LEU A 88 -20.33 -2.08 -4.96
C LEU A 88 -20.25 -3.06 -3.78
N LEU A 89 -19.72 -4.25 -4.01
CA LEU A 89 -19.34 -5.17 -2.94
C LEU A 89 -17.88 -4.92 -2.57
N ILE A 90 -17.62 -4.68 -1.29
CA ILE A 90 -16.27 -4.54 -0.75
C ILE A 90 -15.95 -5.76 0.11
N PHE A 91 -14.91 -6.49 -0.28
CA PHE A 91 -14.38 -7.65 0.45
C PHE A 91 -13.08 -7.25 1.15
N ASP A 92 -13.17 -6.87 2.41
CA ASP A 92 -12.04 -6.37 3.20
C ASP A 92 -11.36 -7.48 3.99
N GLU A 93 -10.04 -7.36 4.14
CA GLU A 93 -9.17 -8.41 4.71
C GLU A 93 -9.41 -9.79 4.05
N ILE A 94 -9.57 -9.81 2.71
CA ILE A 94 -9.93 -11.03 1.96
C ILE A 94 -8.92 -12.17 2.12
N GLN A 95 -7.68 -11.87 2.52
CA GLN A 95 -6.66 -12.88 2.79
C GLN A 95 -6.99 -13.77 4.00
N GLU A 96 -7.93 -13.36 4.86
CA GLU A 96 -8.45 -14.22 5.95
C GLU A 96 -9.51 -15.22 5.44
N CYS A 97 -9.98 -15.08 4.20
CA CYS A 97 -10.90 -16.03 3.56
C CYS A 97 -10.44 -16.43 2.14
N PRO A 98 -9.52 -17.41 2.02
CA PRO A 98 -8.99 -17.86 0.73
C PRO A 98 -10.06 -18.42 -0.22
N LYS A 99 -11.17 -18.94 0.31
CA LYS A 99 -12.34 -19.34 -0.48
C LYS A 99 -13.05 -18.14 -1.11
N ALA A 100 -13.18 -17.02 -0.39
CA ALA A 100 -13.71 -15.77 -0.95
C ALA A 100 -12.77 -15.21 -2.03
N LEU A 101 -11.45 -15.25 -1.81
CA LEU A 101 -10.47 -14.86 -2.83
C LEU A 101 -10.59 -15.71 -4.11
N ASN A 102 -10.71 -17.02 -3.96
CA ASN A 102 -10.93 -17.94 -5.08
C ASN A 102 -12.26 -17.72 -5.79
N SER A 103 -13.31 -17.32 -5.06
CA SER A 103 -14.64 -17.05 -5.63
C SER A 103 -14.63 -15.96 -6.69
N LEU A 104 -13.66 -15.03 -6.63
CA LEU A 104 -13.53 -13.93 -7.60
C LEU A 104 -13.39 -14.43 -9.04
N LYS A 105 -12.81 -15.62 -9.24
CA LYS A 105 -12.76 -16.25 -10.57
C LYS A 105 -14.16 -16.45 -11.14
N TYR A 106 -15.08 -17.03 -10.37
CA TYR A 106 -16.44 -17.34 -10.82
C TYR A 106 -17.25 -16.07 -11.01
N PHE A 107 -17.06 -15.06 -10.15
CA PHE A 107 -17.65 -13.73 -10.39
C PHE A 107 -17.18 -13.11 -11.70
N CYS A 108 -15.89 -13.24 -12.04
CA CYS A 108 -15.38 -12.76 -13.33
C CYS A 108 -15.97 -13.51 -14.53
N GLU A 109 -16.20 -14.81 -14.40
CA GLU A 109 -16.62 -15.69 -15.51
C GLU A 109 -18.14 -15.66 -15.74
N GLU A 110 -18.92 -15.62 -14.67
CA GLU A 110 -20.36 -15.93 -14.72
C GLU A 110 -21.25 -14.78 -14.27
N ALA A 111 -20.71 -13.79 -13.55
CA ALA A 111 -21.50 -12.75 -12.89
C ALA A 111 -20.75 -11.42 -12.81
N ASN A 112 -20.04 -11.06 -13.88
CA ASN A 112 -19.14 -9.92 -13.86
C ASN A 112 -19.91 -8.62 -13.62
N GLU A 113 -21.19 -8.54 -13.97
CA GLU A 113 -22.10 -7.42 -13.70
C GLU A 113 -22.17 -6.98 -12.22
N TYR A 114 -21.78 -7.85 -11.29
CA TYR A 114 -21.58 -7.47 -9.88
C TYR A 114 -20.17 -6.92 -9.67
N HIS A 115 -20.10 -5.66 -9.27
CA HIS A 115 -18.83 -4.97 -9.07
C HIS A 115 -18.27 -5.35 -7.69
N ILE A 116 -17.13 -6.05 -7.70
CA ILE A 116 -16.44 -6.48 -6.47
C ILE A 116 -15.07 -5.82 -6.40
N ALA A 117 -14.79 -5.15 -5.29
CA ALA A 117 -13.48 -4.65 -4.93
C ALA A 117 -13.03 -5.26 -3.61
N ALA A 118 -12.02 -6.12 -3.68
CA ALA A 118 -11.39 -6.71 -2.52
C ALA A 118 -10.20 -5.87 -2.05
N ALA A 119 -9.99 -5.78 -0.75
CA ALA A 119 -8.78 -5.23 -0.15
C ALA A 119 -8.12 -6.32 0.70
N GLY A 120 -6.80 -6.38 0.62
CA GLY A 120 -6.02 -7.27 1.47
C GLY A 120 -4.62 -6.73 1.67
N SER A 121 -4.08 -6.97 2.86
CA SER A 121 -2.65 -6.82 3.11
C SER A 121 -1.97 -8.17 2.94
N LEU A 122 -0.67 -8.19 2.59
CA LEU A 122 0.13 -9.42 2.58
C LEU A 122 -0.40 -10.53 1.64
N LEU A 123 -1.21 -10.18 0.63
CA LEU A 123 -1.78 -11.18 -0.28
C LEU A 123 -0.67 -12.00 -0.95
N GLY A 124 0.42 -11.37 -1.40
CA GLY A 124 1.57 -12.06 -1.99
C GLY A 124 2.28 -13.05 -1.04
N VAL A 125 2.23 -12.79 0.26
CA VAL A 125 2.81 -13.68 1.29
C VAL A 125 1.88 -14.88 1.54
N LYS A 126 0.60 -14.62 1.83
CA LYS A 126 -0.37 -15.66 2.24
C LYS A 126 -0.84 -16.56 1.09
N THR A 127 -0.80 -16.11 -0.16
CA THR A 127 -1.25 -16.92 -1.31
C THR A 127 -0.29 -18.02 -1.74
N SER A 128 0.92 -18.05 -1.17
CA SER A 128 1.88 -19.14 -1.41
C SER A 128 1.49 -20.46 -0.73
N GLN A 129 0.62 -20.41 0.29
CA GLN A 129 0.33 -21.55 1.16
C GLN A 129 -1.01 -22.25 0.89
N GLU A 130 -1.93 -21.64 0.12
CA GLU A 130 -3.26 -22.22 -0.13
C GLU A 130 -3.60 -22.37 -1.61
N LYS A 131 -4.42 -23.41 -1.91
CA LYS A 131 -4.82 -23.79 -3.26
C LYS A 131 -5.57 -22.65 -3.96
N GLY A 132 -4.91 -22.05 -4.94
CA GLY A 132 -5.51 -21.22 -5.98
C GLY A 132 -5.43 -19.73 -5.68
N PHE A 133 -4.81 -19.01 -6.61
CA PHE A 133 -5.03 -17.57 -6.80
C PHE A 133 -5.81 -17.40 -8.12
N PRO A 134 -6.79 -16.49 -8.23
CA PRO A 134 -7.58 -16.30 -9.46
C PRO A 134 -6.78 -15.60 -10.58
N VAL A 135 -5.68 -16.23 -11.02
CA VAL A 135 -4.76 -15.71 -12.04
C VAL A 135 -5.52 -15.44 -13.33
N GLY A 136 -5.33 -14.23 -13.88
CA GLY A 136 -6.00 -13.79 -15.09
C GLY A 136 -7.49 -13.45 -14.92
N LYS A 137 -8.06 -13.58 -13.73
CA LYS A 137 -9.50 -13.34 -13.45
C LYS A 137 -9.76 -12.18 -12.49
N VAL A 138 -8.72 -11.43 -12.14
CA VAL A 138 -8.79 -10.23 -11.33
C VAL A 138 -7.99 -9.10 -11.96
N ASN A 139 -8.35 -7.86 -11.62
CA ASN A 139 -7.49 -6.69 -11.84
C ASN A 139 -6.78 -6.35 -10.53
N PHE A 140 -5.59 -5.78 -10.64
CA PHE A 140 -4.82 -5.32 -9.49
C PHE A 140 -4.63 -3.82 -9.54
N LEU A 141 -4.81 -3.19 -8.38
CA LEU A 141 -4.33 -1.84 -8.11
C LEU A 141 -3.49 -1.87 -6.83
N HIS A 142 -2.43 -1.05 -6.80
CA HIS A 142 -1.57 -0.93 -5.62
C HIS A 142 -1.78 0.46 -5.00
N LEU A 143 -2.12 0.49 -3.72
CA LEU A 143 -2.22 1.69 -2.92
C LEU A 143 -0.96 1.84 -2.07
N TYR A 144 -0.29 2.98 -2.24
CA TYR A 144 0.87 3.39 -1.47
C TYR A 144 0.48 4.42 -0.40
N PRO A 145 1.38 4.75 0.54
CA PRO A 145 1.27 6.00 1.29
C PRO A 145 1.09 7.20 0.36
N LEU A 146 0.59 8.31 0.91
CA LEU A 146 0.37 9.53 0.16
C LEU A 146 1.66 10.01 -0.48
N ASN A 147 1.60 10.33 -1.77
CA ASN A 147 2.73 11.00 -2.42
C ASN A 147 2.75 12.50 -2.06
N PHE A 148 3.78 13.22 -2.51
CA PHE A 148 3.91 14.65 -2.22
C PHE A 148 2.74 15.50 -2.78
N PHE A 149 2.18 15.17 -3.94
CA PHE A 149 1.03 15.89 -4.50
C PHE A 149 -0.24 15.66 -3.67
N GLU A 150 -0.48 14.43 -3.21
CA GLU A 150 -1.56 14.11 -2.28
C GLU A 150 -1.37 14.83 -0.93
N PHE A 151 -0.12 14.94 -0.44
CA PHE A 151 0.22 15.71 0.76
C PHE A 151 -0.08 17.22 0.59
N LEU A 152 0.26 17.82 -0.56
CA LEU A 152 -0.09 19.21 -0.85
C LEU A 152 -1.61 19.41 -0.79
N SER A 153 -2.38 18.48 -1.37
CA SER A 153 -3.85 18.53 -1.32
C SER A 153 -4.37 18.45 0.12
N ALA A 154 -3.80 17.52 0.90
CA ALA A 154 -4.21 17.28 2.28
C ALA A 154 -3.91 18.45 3.22
N THR A 155 -2.89 19.24 2.92
CA THR A 155 -2.43 20.39 3.72
C THR A 155 -2.92 21.74 3.19
N ASN A 156 -4.03 21.75 2.44
CA ASN A 156 -4.65 22.97 1.88
C ASN A 156 -3.77 23.72 0.87
N ASN A 157 -2.88 23.02 0.15
CA ASN A 157 -1.99 23.57 -0.88
C ASN A 157 -2.38 23.12 -2.31
N GLU A 158 -3.68 22.95 -2.60
CA GLU A 158 -4.19 22.45 -3.90
C GLU A 158 -3.69 23.29 -5.09
N LYS A 159 -3.66 24.63 -4.97
CA LYS A 159 -3.15 25.50 -6.05
C LYS A 159 -1.67 25.24 -6.40
N LEU A 160 -0.86 24.85 -5.40
CA LEU A 160 0.55 24.49 -5.65
C LEU A 160 0.65 23.12 -6.33
N ARG A 161 -0.21 22.18 -5.96
CA ARG A 161 -0.34 20.90 -6.67
C ARG A 161 -0.69 21.14 -8.14
N GLU A 162 -1.73 21.92 -8.42
CA GLU A 162 -2.19 22.23 -9.78
C GLU A 162 -1.08 22.89 -10.61
N TYR A 163 -0.40 23.88 -10.02
CA TYR A 163 0.76 24.53 -10.65
C TYR A 163 1.85 23.52 -11.04
N LEU A 164 2.25 22.65 -10.11
CA LEU A 164 3.28 21.64 -10.36
C LEU A 164 2.86 20.59 -11.41
N GLN A 165 1.58 20.23 -11.47
CA GLN A 165 1.06 19.28 -12.47
C GLN A 165 1.08 19.85 -13.89
N GLN A 166 0.97 21.17 -14.03
CA GLN A 166 1.05 21.87 -15.32
C GLN A 166 2.49 22.24 -15.70
N TYR A 167 3.43 22.14 -14.76
CA TYR A 167 4.82 22.50 -14.97
C TYR A 167 5.55 21.43 -15.80
N SER A 168 5.84 21.75 -17.06
CA SER A 168 6.47 20.83 -18.02
C SER A 168 7.85 21.29 -18.51
N SER A 169 8.29 22.49 -18.12
CA SER A 169 9.62 23.02 -18.46
C SER A 169 10.67 22.64 -17.41
N PHE A 170 11.95 22.76 -17.79
CA PHE A 170 13.08 22.70 -16.87
C PHE A 170 13.49 24.08 -16.33
N ASP A 171 12.70 25.10 -16.63
CA ASP A 171 12.98 26.45 -16.16
C ASP A 171 12.91 26.51 -14.63
N PRO A 172 13.59 27.48 -14.00
CA PRO A 172 13.44 27.70 -12.57
C PRO A 172 12.03 28.20 -12.23
N ILE A 173 11.45 27.65 -11.17
CA ILE A 173 10.24 28.21 -10.54
C ILE A 173 10.64 29.53 -9.85
N ALA A 174 9.80 30.57 -9.96
CA ALA A 174 10.05 31.85 -9.30
C ALA A 174 10.37 31.69 -7.80
N ASN A 175 11.44 32.35 -7.33
CA ASN A 175 12.05 32.11 -6.01
C ASN A 175 11.04 32.05 -4.84
N PRO A 176 10.07 32.97 -4.68
CA PRO A 176 9.13 32.90 -3.55
C PRO A 176 8.27 31.62 -3.56
N LEU A 177 7.87 31.13 -4.74
CA LEU A 177 7.14 29.88 -4.88
C LEU A 177 8.06 28.68 -4.66
N HIS A 178 9.29 28.73 -5.18
CA HIS A 178 10.27 27.67 -4.99
C HIS A 178 10.59 27.46 -3.51
N GLU A 179 10.86 28.53 -2.75
CA GLU A 179 11.12 28.46 -1.32
C GLU A 179 9.94 27.87 -0.54
N LYS A 180 8.70 28.26 -0.88
CA LYS A 180 7.50 27.69 -0.28
C LYS A 180 7.38 26.19 -0.57
N LEU A 181 7.64 25.76 -1.80
CA LEU A 181 7.64 24.35 -2.20
C LEU A 181 8.71 23.55 -1.47
N ILE A 182 9.92 24.10 -1.32
CA ILE A 182 11.00 23.46 -0.56
C ILE A 182 10.62 23.28 0.91
N LYS A 183 10.01 24.28 1.55
CA LYS A 183 9.51 24.16 2.93
C LYS A 183 8.47 23.03 3.05
N LEU A 184 7.51 22.97 2.15
CA LEU A 184 6.50 21.90 2.12
C LEU A 184 7.11 20.52 1.83
N LEU A 185 8.10 20.45 0.96
CA LEU A 185 8.82 19.22 0.66
C LEU A 185 9.58 18.72 1.89
N LYS A 186 10.28 19.61 2.61
CA LYS A 186 10.98 19.24 3.85
C LYS A 186 10.00 18.76 4.93
N LEU A 187 8.84 19.40 5.07
CA LEU A 187 7.76 18.92 5.93
C LEU A 187 7.30 17.52 5.53
N TYR A 188 7.05 17.28 4.23
CA TYR A 188 6.70 15.95 3.72
C TYR A 188 7.81 14.92 3.95
N LEU A 189 9.08 15.28 3.85
CA LEU A 189 10.19 14.36 4.16
C LEU A 189 10.23 13.95 5.63
N PHE A 190 9.74 14.79 6.55
CA PHE A 190 9.59 14.44 7.96
C PHE A 190 8.29 13.66 8.23
N ILE A 191 7.15 14.15 7.73
CA ILE A 191 5.81 13.61 8.00
C ILE A 191 5.57 12.30 7.23
N GLY A 192 6.09 12.21 6.01
CA GLY A 192 5.79 11.15 5.06
C GLY A 192 4.37 11.23 4.50
N GLY A 193 3.93 10.10 3.98
CA GLY A 193 2.65 9.86 3.34
C GLY A 193 1.72 8.94 4.13
N MET A 194 2.10 8.46 5.32
CA MET A 194 1.19 7.63 6.11
C MET A 194 -0.10 8.42 6.43
N PRO A 195 -1.30 7.93 6.05
CA PRO A 195 -2.53 8.73 6.12
C PRO A 195 -2.84 9.34 7.48
N GLU A 196 -2.58 8.60 8.56
CA GLU A 196 -2.81 9.06 9.93
C GLU A 196 -1.87 10.22 10.30
N ALA A 197 -0.57 10.09 9.98
CA ALA A 197 0.42 11.15 10.19
C ALA A 197 0.10 12.42 9.38
N VAL A 198 -0.28 12.26 8.11
CA VAL A 198 -0.67 13.39 7.26
C VAL A 198 -1.93 14.07 7.78
N TYR A 199 -2.93 13.29 8.20
CA TYR A 199 -4.17 13.83 8.75
C TYR A 199 -3.94 14.59 10.05
N GLU A 200 -3.14 14.04 10.97
CA GLU A 200 -2.81 14.69 12.24
C GLU A 200 -2.12 16.03 12.00
N TYR A 201 -1.10 16.05 11.13
CA TYR A 201 -0.42 17.29 10.78
C TYR A 201 -1.35 18.30 10.11
N ALA A 202 -2.15 17.87 9.13
CA ALA A 202 -3.06 18.76 8.41
C ALA A 202 -4.12 19.41 9.31
N LYS A 203 -4.44 18.78 10.45
CA LYS A 203 -5.46 19.26 11.38
C LYS A 203 -4.91 20.08 12.55
N TYR A 204 -3.75 19.68 13.09
CA TYR A 204 -3.23 20.25 14.34
C TYR A 204 -1.79 20.77 14.24
N GLU A 205 -1.13 20.56 13.10
CA GLU A 205 0.25 21.01 12.83
C GLU A 205 1.29 20.53 13.88
N ASN A 206 1.00 19.43 14.58
CA ASN A 206 1.82 18.95 15.68
C ASN A 206 2.82 17.87 15.24
N LEU A 207 4.06 18.28 14.97
CA LEU A 207 5.14 17.38 14.54
C LEU A 207 5.58 16.36 15.59
N LYS A 208 5.33 16.63 16.88
CA LYS A 208 5.65 15.68 17.96
C LYS A 208 4.68 14.49 17.91
N VAL A 209 3.38 14.76 17.82
CA VAL A 209 2.36 13.70 17.71
C VAL A 209 2.53 12.92 16.41
N VAL A 210 2.90 13.59 15.31
CA VAL A 210 3.26 12.91 14.05
C VAL A 210 4.36 11.87 14.28
N ARG A 211 5.41 12.18 15.06
CA ARG A 211 6.47 11.22 15.37
C ARG A 211 5.99 10.10 16.27
N GLU A 212 5.11 10.36 17.23
CA GLU A 212 4.48 9.33 18.06
C GLU A 212 3.71 8.33 17.18
N ILE A 213 2.87 8.83 16.25
CA ILE A 213 2.15 8.01 15.26
C ILE A 213 3.11 7.16 14.44
N HIS A 214 4.23 7.72 13.95
CA HIS A 214 5.21 6.93 13.20
C HIS A 214 5.77 5.76 14.00
N LEU A 215 6.11 5.99 15.27
CA LEU A 215 6.64 4.95 16.15
C LEU A 215 5.57 3.89 16.46
N GLU A 216 4.31 4.27 16.63
CA GLU A 216 3.19 3.35 16.78
C GLU A 216 3.02 2.46 15.54
N ILE A 217 3.06 3.04 14.34
CA ILE A 217 3.00 2.31 13.06
C ILE A 217 4.17 1.32 12.95
N LEU A 218 5.41 1.78 13.20
CA LEU A 218 6.60 0.93 13.15
C LEU A 218 6.49 -0.26 14.14
N ASN A 219 6.05 0.01 15.36
CA ASN A 219 5.84 -1.02 16.38
C ASN A 219 4.71 -2.00 16.00
N ALA A 220 3.63 -1.50 15.40
CA ALA A 220 2.53 -2.32 14.92
C ALA A 220 2.99 -3.27 13.79
N TYR A 221 3.81 -2.79 12.85
CA TYR A 221 4.41 -3.64 11.83
C TYR A 221 5.31 -4.72 12.43
N GLU A 222 6.20 -4.39 13.37
CA GLU A 222 7.05 -5.40 14.02
C GLU A 222 6.24 -6.51 14.72
N ARG A 223 5.14 -6.14 15.39
CA ARG A 223 4.22 -7.12 16.00
C ARG A 223 3.52 -7.98 14.95
N ASP A 224 3.18 -7.38 13.81
CA ASP A 224 2.50 -8.09 12.73
C ASP A 224 3.37 -9.15 12.05
N PHE A 225 4.68 -8.96 12.04
CA PHE A 225 5.63 -9.95 11.55
C PHE A 225 5.48 -11.27 12.32
N ALA A 226 5.29 -11.20 13.64
CA ALA A 226 5.11 -12.39 14.47
C ALA A 226 3.80 -13.15 14.19
N LYS A 227 2.76 -12.46 13.67
CA LYS A 227 1.45 -13.07 13.36
C LYS A 227 1.45 -13.74 11.98
N HIS A 228 2.22 -13.23 11.02
CA HIS A 228 2.06 -13.62 9.61
C HIS A 228 3.33 -14.12 8.91
N ALA A 229 4.52 -13.88 9.47
CA ALA A 229 5.73 -14.43 8.90
C ALA A 229 5.95 -15.89 9.32
N PRO A 230 6.62 -16.70 8.48
CA PRO A 230 7.06 -18.03 8.88
C PRO A 230 7.95 -17.95 10.13
N SER A 231 7.69 -18.79 11.14
CA SER A 231 8.34 -18.71 12.46
C SER A 231 9.87 -18.68 12.39
N GLN A 232 10.46 -19.42 11.44
CA GLN A 232 11.90 -19.48 11.21
C GLN A 232 12.51 -18.20 10.59
N GLU A 233 11.69 -17.38 9.92
CA GLU A 233 12.15 -16.15 9.24
C GLU A 233 11.90 -14.87 10.07
N ILE A 234 11.05 -14.91 11.11
CA ILE A 234 10.69 -13.73 11.93
C ILE A 234 11.93 -12.94 12.36
N MET A 235 12.92 -13.62 12.96
CA MET A 235 14.13 -12.95 13.46
C MET A 235 14.94 -12.29 12.34
N LYS A 236 15.01 -12.91 11.16
CA LYS A 236 15.70 -12.35 10.00
C LYS A 236 14.95 -11.15 9.43
N ILE A 237 13.62 -11.22 9.34
CA ILE A 237 12.74 -10.12 8.91
C ILE A 237 12.94 -8.91 9.81
N ILE A 238 12.83 -9.08 11.13
CA ILE A 238 13.05 -8.00 12.11
C ILE A 238 14.46 -7.42 11.96
N THR A 239 15.46 -8.28 11.77
CA THR A 239 16.85 -7.85 11.60
C THR A 239 17.03 -7.00 10.34
N VAL A 240 16.48 -7.44 9.21
CA VAL A 240 16.52 -6.69 7.94
C VAL A 240 15.79 -5.36 8.10
N TRP A 241 14.57 -5.40 8.65
CA TRP A 241 13.74 -4.23 8.92
C TRP A 241 14.52 -3.16 9.69
N LYS A 242 15.14 -3.53 10.81
CA LYS A 242 15.94 -2.63 11.67
C LYS A 242 17.24 -2.13 11.02
N GLN A 243 17.68 -2.73 9.92
CA GLN A 243 18.93 -2.35 9.24
C GLN A 243 18.71 -1.43 8.04
N VAL A 244 17.47 -1.24 7.56
CA VAL A 244 17.19 -0.43 6.35
C VAL A 244 17.79 0.97 6.46
N HIS A 245 17.46 1.73 7.51
CA HIS A 245 18.02 3.07 7.71
C HIS A 245 19.55 3.09 7.83
N ARG A 246 20.13 2.14 8.57
CA ARG A 246 21.59 2.05 8.77
C ARG A 246 22.34 1.80 7.45
N GLN A 247 21.73 1.06 6.53
CA GLN A 247 22.31 0.77 5.23
C GLN A 247 22.27 2.00 4.31
N LEU A 248 21.21 2.81 4.42
CA LEU A 248 21.09 4.07 3.69
C LEU A 248 21.98 5.19 4.24
N ALA A 249 22.35 5.14 5.52
CA ALA A 249 23.23 6.11 6.17
C ALA A 249 24.73 5.93 5.83
N LYS A 250 25.11 4.79 5.24
CA LYS A 250 26.49 4.55 4.81
C LYS A 250 26.87 5.45 3.63
N GLU A 251 28.15 5.76 3.51
CA GLU A 251 28.72 6.39 2.30
C GLU A 251 28.36 5.58 1.05
N ASN A 252 28.61 4.27 1.10
CA ASN A 252 28.11 3.33 0.11
C ASN A 252 26.73 2.82 0.51
N LYS A 253 25.70 3.38 -0.12
CA LYS A 253 24.29 3.04 0.09
C LYS A 253 23.88 1.68 -0.48
N LYS A 254 24.80 0.94 -1.12
CA LYS A 254 24.57 -0.46 -1.53
C LYS A 254 24.20 -1.28 -0.29
N PHE A 255 23.17 -2.09 -0.40
CA PHE A 255 22.84 -3.01 0.67
C PHE A 255 23.93 -4.09 0.82
N ILE A 256 24.53 -4.16 2.00
CA ILE A 256 25.62 -5.10 2.30
C ILE A 256 25.19 -6.03 3.44
N PHE A 257 25.04 -7.32 3.13
CA PHE A 257 24.61 -8.35 4.09
C PHE A 257 25.60 -8.57 5.23
N SER A 258 26.91 -8.53 4.95
CA SER A 258 27.94 -8.70 5.98
C SER A 258 27.91 -7.62 7.07
N ALA A 259 27.26 -6.48 6.81
CA ALA A 259 27.07 -5.44 7.81
C ALA A 259 25.90 -5.73 8.78
N ILE A 260 25.05 -6.72 8.48
CA ILE A 260 24.04 -7.22 9.41
C ILE A 260 24.70 -8.13 10.46
N ARG A 261 25.53 -9.07 9.99
CA ARG A 261 26.36 -9.97 10.81
C ARG A 261 27.57 -10.39 9.96
N LYS A 262 28.77 -10.47 10.56
CA LYS A 262 30.02 -10.75 9.82
C LYS A 262 29.96 -12.00 8.91
N SER A 263 29.21 -13.03 9.30
CA SER A 263 29.02 -14.28 8.54
C SER A 263 27.75 -14.32 7.68
N ALA A 264 26.93 -13.27 7.67
CA ALA A 264 25.68 -13.22 6.92
C ALA A 264 25.94 -13.19 5.42
N ARG A 265 25.29 -14.11 4.69
CA ARG A 265 25.28 -14.14 3.22
C ARG A 265 23.91 -13.74 2.70
N GLY A 266 23.87 -13.29 1.44
CA GLY A 266 22.64 -12.88 0.77
C GLY A 266 21.54 -13.95 0.81
N ARG A 267 21.93 -15.20 0.52
CA ARG A 267 21.04 -16.37 0.56
C ARG A 267 20.37 -16.60 1.91
N ASP A 268 21.00 -16.18 3.01
CA ASP A 268 20.49 -16.44 4.36
C ASP A 268 19.28 -15.54 4.69
N TYR A 269 19.11 -14.43 3.95
CA TYR A 269 18.09 -13.40 4.17
C TYR A 269 17.15 -13.21 2.98
N GLU A 270 17.27 -14.02 1.93
CA GLU A 270 16.50 -13.85 0.69
C GLU A 270 14.99 -13.97 0.93
N GLU A 271 14.56 -14.98 1.70
CA GLU A 271 13.15 -15.17 2.08
C GLU A 271 12.63 -14.00 2.92
N ALA A 272 13.37 -13.57 3.94
CA ALA A 272 13.02 -12.39 4.73
C ALA A 272 12.87 -11.12 3.87
N PHE A 273 13.74 -10.94 2.86
CA PHE A 273 13.62 -9.83 1.91
C PHE A 273 12.37 -9.93 1.06
N GLN A 274 12.11 -11.12 0.50
CA GLN A 274 10.96 -11.36 -0.35
C GLN A 274 9.67 -11.13 0.44
N TRP A 275 9.61 -11.59 1.68
CA TRP A 275 8.49 -11.36 2.58
C TRP A 275 8.20 -9.87 2.80
N LEU A 276 9.22 -9.06 3.12
CA LEU A 276 9.07 -7.62 3.32
C LEU A 276 8.66 -6.87 2.04
N LEU A 277 9.13 -7.33 0.88
CA LEU A 277 8.73 -6.81 -0.44
C LEU A 277 7.27 -7.13 -0.74
N ASP A 278 6.85 -8.37 -0.53
CA ASP A 278 5.48 -8.84 -0.77
C ASP A 278 4.48 -8.20 0.21
N ALA A 279 4.95 -7.88 1.42
CA ALA A 279 4.22 -7.05 2.38
C ALA A 279 4.07 -5.59 1.94
N GLY A 280 4.84 -5.14 0.95
CA GLY A 280 4.88 -3.75 0.49
C GLY A 280 5.52 -2.80 1.52
N LEU A 281 6.36 -3.32 2.40
CA LEU A 281 6.98 -2.54 3.49
C LEU A 281 8.34 -1.97 3.10
N ILE A 282 9.00 -2.56 2.10
CA ILE A 282 10.26 -2.10 1.55
C ILE A 282 10.23 -2.07 0.01
N HIS A 283 11.17 -1.33 -0.57
CA HIS A 283 11.38 -1.25 -2.02
C HIS A 283 12.85 -1.43 -2.37
N LYS A 284 13.15 -2.23 -3.40
CA LYS A 284 14.49 -2.35 -3.97
C LYS A 284 14.68 -1.37 -5.13
N SER A 285 15.75 -0.59 -5.07
CA SER A 285 16.20 0.26 -6.18
C SER A 285 17.50 -0.30 -6.72
N TYR A 286 17.45 -0.93 -7.89
CA TYR A 286 18.60 -1.54 -8.54
C TYR A 286 19.50 -0.50 -9.21
N PHE A 287 20.80 -0.75 -9.18
CA PHE A 287 21.77 0.04 -9.91
C PHE A 287 21.65 -0.25 -11.40
N VAL A 288 21.43 0.80 -12.18
CA VAL A 288 21.42 0.73 -13.65
C VAL A 288 22.70 1.37 -14.15
N LYS A 289 23.60 0.56 -14.72
CA LYS A 289 24.90 1.06 -15.20
C LYS A 289 24.73 1.99 -16.40
N THR A 290 23.82 1.63 -17.30
CA THR A 290 23.55 2.35 -18.54
C THR A 290 22.07 2.73 -18.54
N PRO A 291 21.69 4.00 -18.32
CA PRO A 291 20.30 4.42 -18.20
C PRO A 291 19.62 4.48 -19.57
N LYS A 292 19.38 3.31 -20.17
CA LYS A 292 18.69 3.12 -21.45
C LYS A 292 17.40 2.33 -21.23
N PHE A 293 16.43 2.51 -22.13
CA PHE A 293 15.19 1.76 -22.09
C PHE A 293 15.34 0.39 -22.77
N PRO A 294 14.68 -0.66 -22.23
CA PRO A 294 14.04 -0.71 -20.92
C PRO A 294 15.09 -0.76 -19.79
N LEU A 295 14.92 0.05 -18.73
CA LEU A 295 15.89 0.14 -17.62
C LEU A 295 16.18 -1.22 -16.97
N SER A 296 15.21 -2.12 -16.96
CA SER A 296 15.33 -3.48 -16.42
C SER A 296 16.41 -4.31 -17.11
N ALA A 297 16.64 -4.12 -18.42
CA ALA A 297 17.68 -4.83 -19.16
C ALA A 297 19.11 -4.41 -18.76
N TYR A 298 19.25 -3.22 -18.18
CA TYR A 298 20.53 -2.64 -17.76
C TYR A 298 20.71 -2.62 -16.25
N ALA A 299 19.76 -3.16 -15.49
CA ALA A 299 19.80 -3.23 -14.04
C ALA A 299 20.70 -4.37 -13.55
N ASN A 300 21.50 -4.09 -12.53
CA ASN A 300 22.29 -5.10 -11.84
C ASN A 300 21.53 -5.60 -10.59
N ASN A 301 21.03 -6.82 -10.64
CA ASN A 301 20.24 -7.42 -9.56
C ASN A 301 21.04 -7.66 -8.26
N ASN A 302 22.38 -7.66 -8.32
CA ASN A 302 23.27 -7.83 -7.17
C ASN A 302 23.65 -6.51 -6.49
N ILE A 303 23.26 -5.37 -7.06
CA ILE A 303 23.58 -4.04 -6.54
C ILE A 303 22.30 -3.24 -6.43
N PHE A 304 21.81 -3.08 -5.20
CA PHE A 304 20.58 -2.35 -4.94
C PHE A 304 20.65 -1.58 -3.63
N LYS A 305 19.82 -0.54 -3.54
CA LYS A 305 19.46 0.15 -2.30
C LYS A 305 18.09 -0.35 -1.83
N ILE A 306 17.81 -0.19 -0.55
CA ILE A 306 16.51 -0.54 0.04
C ILE A 306 15.93 0.70 0.69
N PHE A 307 14.67 0.97 0.40
CA PHE A 307 13.89 2.04 1.01
C PHE A 307 12.71 1.44 1.76
N LEU A 308 12.25 2.11 2.82
CA LEU A 308 10.94 1.81 3.40
C LEU A 308 9.82 2.31 2.49
N LEU A 309 8.61 1.82 2.72
CA LEU A 309 7.41 2.28 2.03
C LEU A 309 7.14 3.79 2.18
N ASP A 310 7.64 4.40 3.26
CA ASP A 310 7.35 5.77 3.65
C ASP A 310 8.59 6.48 4.18
N VAL A 311 8.78 7.74 3.76
CA VAL A 311 9.93 8.57 4.14
C VAL A 311 9.85 9.06 5.59
N GLY A 312 8.64 9.31 6.11
CA GLY A 312 8.43 9.72 7.49
C GLY A 312 8.74 8.58 8.46
N LEU A 313 8.32 7.36 8.13
CA LEU A 313 8.69 6.15 8.86
C LEU A 313 10.20 5.88 8.80
N LEU A 314 10.86 6.10 7.66
CA LEU A 314 12.32 5.99 7.54
C LEU A 314 13.03 7.01 8.44
N GLY A 315 12.55 8.25 8.46
CA GLY A 315 13.04 9.29 9.37
C GLY A 315 12.86 8.92 10.84
N ALA A 316 11.71 8.37 11.21
CA ALA A 316 11.43 7.88 12.56
C ALA A 316 12.40 6.78 12.97
N GLN A 317 12.62 5.80 12.07
CA GLN A 317 13.52 4.68 12.33
C GLN A 317 14.98 5.13 12.51
N SER A 318 15.33 6.26 11.89
CA SER A 318 16.66 6.88 11.95
C SER A 318 16.82 7.83 13.14
N ASN A 319 15.78 8.02 13.97
CA ASN A 319 15.72 9.02 15.04
C ASN A 319 16.04 10.45 14.57
N LEU A 320 15.68 10.80 13.33
CA LEU A 320 15.89 12.16 12.83
C LEU A 320 14.88 13.12 13.43
N SER A 321 15.36 14.24 13.96
CA SER A 321 14.51 15.30 14.50
C SER A 321 13.82 16.09 13.37
N ALA A 322 12.70 16.73 13.69
CA ALA A 322 12.05 17.65 12.76
C ALA A 322 12.98 18.80 12.37
N GLN A 323 13.71 19.34 13.34
CA GLN A 323 14.66 20.44 13.16
C GLN A 323 15.73 20.11 12.11
N THR A 324 16.35 18.93 12.22
CA THR A 324 17.38 18.46 11.27
C THR A 324 16.86 18.32 9.84
N ILE A 325 15.58 18.00 9.64
CA ILE A 325 15.03 17.84 8.27
C ILE A 325 14.52 19.17 7.72
N ILE A 326 13.85 19.97 8.56
CA ILE A 326 13.16 21.19 8.14
C ILE A 326 14.13 22.36 8.04
N ASP A 327 15.07 22.49 8.97
CA ASP A 327 15.99 23.63 8.98
C ASP A 327 17.22 23.32 8.12
N GLY A 328 17.69 22.06 8.14
CA GLY A 328 18.86 21.58 7.40
C GLY A 328 20.03 21.33 8.34
#